data_AF-K1TPH0-F1
#
_entry.id   AF-K1TPH0-F1
#
_cell.length_a   1.000
_cell.length_b   1.000
_cell.length_c   1.000
_cell.angle_alpha   90.00
_cell.angle_beta   90.00
_cell.angle_gamma   90.00
#
_symmetry.space_group_name_H-M   'P 1'
#
loop_
_entity.id
_entity.type
_entity.pdbx_description
1 polymer ?
#
loop_
_entity_poly.entity_id
_entity_poly.type
_entity_poly.pdbx_seq_one_letter_code
_entity_poly.pdbx_strand_id
1 'polypeptide(L)'
;MENTQKKSSGKISYTLQIIGLLPLLALGIAMLFFTSQWFTKTMYQEVERELYDATKSATTLLNAAYPGDYHLEGDVAYLLYKGETDITRDYSLLDQFKEDTGLDITLFYQDTRILTTLYNAQGERIVGSGAPDIVIRDVLNTGENHFYTHTLINGKAYFSYYIPLRNQDGSVVGM
;
A
#
# COMPACT_ATOMS: atom_id res chain seq x y z
N MET A 1 42.78 61.86 -37.63
CA MET A 1 41.72 60.97 -38.13
C MET A 1 41.51 59.92 -37.05
N GLU A 2 40.44 60.09 -36.29
CA GLU A 2 40.08 59.29 -35.13
C GLU A 2 39.38 58.02 -35.62
N ASN A 3 39.99 56.85 -35.41
CA ASN A 3 39.38 55.56 -35.72
C ASN A 3 38.90 54.93 -34.41
N THR A 4 37.69 55.29 -34.00
CA THR A 4 37.02 54.70 -32.83
C THR A 4 36.51 53.31 -33.20
N GLN A 5 37.32 52.29 -32.89
CA GLN A 5 36.86 50.91 -32.83
C GLN A 5 35.73 50.79 -31.80
N LYS A 6 34.50 50.64 -32.30
CA LYS A 6 33.31 50.34 -31.50
C LYS A 6 33.46 48.92 -30.92
N LYS A 7 33.97 48.85 -29.69
CA LYS A 7 34.30 47.60 -28.98
C LYS A 7 33.03 46.78 -28.69
N SER A 8 33.09 45.49 -29.06
CA SER A 8 32.11 44.43 -28.83
C SER A 8 31.91 44.10 -27.32
N SER A 9 31.38 45.04 -26.52
CA SER A 9 31.16 44.79 -25.08
C SER A 9 29.99 43.84 -24.79
N GLY A 10 28.96 43.85 -25.63
CA GLY A 10 27.77 43.00 -25.47
C GLY A 10 28.04 41.49 -25.59
N LYS A 11 28.94 41.08 -26.50
CA LYS A 11 29.28 39.65 -26.67
C LYS A 11 30.05 39.10 -25.47
N ILE A 12 30.97 39.86 -24.89
CA ILE A 12 31.80 39.41 -23.75
C ILE A 12 30.96 39.33 -22.47
N SER A 13 30.06 40.28 -22.25
CA SER A 13 29.11 40.27 -21.14
C SER A 13 28.17 39.06 -21.18
N TYR A 14 27.63 38.71 -22.35
CA TYR A 14 26.81 37.52 -22.54
C TYR A 14 27.59 36.23 -22.29
N THR A 15 28.82 36.13 -22.78
CA THR A 15 29.67 34.96 -22.56
C THR A 15 29.97 34.75 -21.07
N LEU A 16 30.21 35.82 -20.30
CA LEU A 16 30.39 35.71 -18.84
C LEU A 16 29.12 35.23 -18.11
N GLN A 17 27.95 35.73 -18.51
CA GLN A 17 26.67 35.32 -17.92
C GLN A 17 26.37 33.83 -18.19
N ILE A 18 26.65 33.35 -19.40
CA ILE A 18 26.43 31.95 -19.78
C ILE A 18 27.36 31.00 -19.00
N ILE A 19 28.63 31.36 -18.80
CA ILE A 19 29.60 30.52 -18.05
C ILE A 19 29.18 30.33 -16.58
N GLY A 20 28.52 31.32 -15.97
CA GLY A 20 28.00 31.17 -14.60
C GLY A 20 26.63 30.47 -14.54
N LEU A 21 25.72 30.83 -15.45
CA LEU A 21 24.33 30.39 -15.39
C LEU A 21 24.12 28.97 -15.93
N LEU A 22 24.83 28.61 -17.00
CA LEU A 22 24.69 27.30 -17.65
C LEU A 22 25.06 26.12 -16.72
N PRO A 23 26.22 26.11 -16.02
CA PRO A 23 26.53 25.04 -15.08
C PRO A 23 25.61 25.03 -13.87
N LEU A 24 25.13 26.19 -13.41
CA LEU A 24 24.15 26.28 -12.32
C LEU A 24 22.82 25.60 -12.71
N LEU A 25 22.33 25.88 -13.93
CA LEU A 25 21.13 25.26 -14.48
C LEU A 25 21.33 23.75 -14.69
N ALA A 26 22.48 23.35 -15.22
CA ALA A 26 22.81 21.93 -15.43
C ALA A 26 22.83 21.15 -14.11
N LEU A 27 23.43 21.73 -13.05
CA LEU A 27 23.42 21.15 -11.70
C LEU A 27 22.00 21.06 -11.13
N GLY A 28 21.18 22.10 -11.29
CA GLY A 28 19.79 22.09 -10.84
C GLY A 28 18.96 20.98 -11.51
N ILE A 29 19.09 20.82 -12.82
CA ILE A 29 18.42 19.75 -13.57
C ILE A 29 18.90 18.36 -13.11
N ALA A 30 20.21 18.19 -12.91
CA ALA A 30 20.77 16.95 -12.41
C ALA A 30 20.22 16.62 -11.01
N MET A 31 20.21 17.60 -10.10
CA MET A 31 19.64 17.43 -8.75
C MET A 31 18.16 17.03 -8.80
N LEU A 32 17.33 17.72 -9.60
CA LEU A 32 15.92 17.39 -9.73
C LEU A 32 15.70 15.96 -10.23
N PHE A 33 16.52 15.51 -11.19
CA PHE A 33 16.45 14.15 -11.70
C PHE A 33 16.79 13.13 -10.61
N PHE A 34 17.90 13.31 -9.88
CA PHE A 34 18.28 12.41 -8.79
C PHE A 34 17.24 12.40 -7.67
N THR A 35 16.78 13.58 -7.24
CA THR A 35 15.76 13.71 -6.19
C THR A 35 14.46 13.03 -6.60
N SER A 36 14.00 13.18 -7.84
CA SER A 36 12.75 12.55 -8.30
C SER A 36 12.81 11.01 -8.21
N GLN A 37 13.93 10.42 -8.62
CA GLN A 37 14.13 8.97 -8.55
C GLN A 37 14.19 8.47 -7.10
N TRP A 38 14.95 9.17 -6.25
CA TRP A 38 15.08 8.81 -4.84
C TRP A 38 13.78 9.00 -4.07
N PHE A 39 13.10 10.12 -4.28
CA PHE A 39 11.87 10.49 -3.60
C PHE A 39 10.76 9.45 -3.82
N THR A 40 10.57 9.00 -5.06
CA THR A 40 9.56 7.98 -5.39
C THR A 40 9.82 6.68 -4.66
N LYS A 41 11.09 6.24 -4.61
CA LYS A 41 11.50 5.04 -3.90
C LYS A 41 11.25 5.16 -2.39
N THR A 42 11.66 6.28 -1.79
CA THR A 42 11.45 6.55 -0.37
C THR A 42 9.97 6.59 -0.02
N MET A 43 9.13 7.20 -0.88
CA MET A 43 7.68 7.22 -0.71
C MET A 43 7.09 5.80 -0.67
N TYR A 44 7.45 4.92 -1.61
CA TYR A 44 6.96 3.54 -1.60
C TYR A 44 7.41 2.75 -0.37
N GLN A 45 8.65 2.95 0.07
CA GLN A 45 9.16 2.29 1.28
C GLN A 45 8.43 2.76 2.54
N GLU A 46 8.07 4.03 2.62
CA GLU A 46 7.33 4.56 3.76
C GLU A 46 5.89 4.04 3.78
N VAL A 47 5.21 4.04 2.62
CA VAL A 47 3.87 3.46 2.49
C VAL A 47 3.87 1.96 2.81
N GLU A 48 4.87 1.22 2.33
CA GLU A 48 5.03 -0.21 2.65
C GLU A 48 5.19 -0.44 4.15
N ARG A 49 6.02 0.37 4.82
CA ARG A 49 6.23 0.28 6.27
C ARG A 49 4.96 0.62 7.04
N GLU A 50 4.29 1.69 6.68
CA GLU A 50 3.03 2.11 7.30
C GLU A 50 1.98 1.00 7.20
N LEU A 51 1.78 0.44 6.01
CA LEU A 51 0.82 -0.66 5.81
C LEU A 51 1.26 -1.94 6.52
N TYR A 52 2.57 -2.24 6.59
CA TYR A 52 3.09 -3.36 7.36
C TYR A 52 2.77 -3.21 8.86
N ASP A 53 3.08 -2.06 9.45
CA ASP A 53 2.86 -1.80 10.87
C ASP A 53 1.36 -1.79 11.20
N ALA A 54 0.55 -1.20 10.32
CA ALA A 54 -0.91 -1.19 10.41
C ALA A 54 -1.48 -2.61 10.36
N THR A 55 -1.07 -3.42 9.38
CA THR A 55 -1.55 -4.81 9.24
C THR A 55 -1.12 -5.67 10.42
N LYS A 56 0.13 -5.54 10.89
CA LYS A 56 0.60 -6.23 12.10
C LYS A 56 -0.17 -5.83 13.35
N SER A 57 -0.48 -4.55 13.49
CA SER A 57 -1.29 -4.05 14.60
C SER A 57 -2.70 -4.62 14.55
N ALA A 58 -3.34 -4.63 13.38
CA ALA A 58 -4.66 -5.23 13.19
C ALA A 58 -4.67 -6.73 13.50
N THR A 59 -3.71 -7.50 13.00
CA THR A 59 -3.59 -8.94 13.32
C THR A 59 -3.38 -9.16 14.81
N THR A 60 -2.58 -8.33 15.47
CA THR A 60 -2.34 -8.41 16.91
C THR A 60 -3.62 -8.12 17.72
N LEU A 61 -4.35 -7.07 17.35
CA LEU A 61 -5.64 -6.72 17.96
C LEU A 61 -6.67 -7.84 17.77
N LEU A 62 -6.75 -8.40 16.56
CA LEU A 62 -7.66 -9.49 16.25
C LEU A 62 -7.35 -10.76 17.06
N ASN A 63 -6.07 -11.11 17.20
CA ASN A 63 -5.63 -12.24 18.02
C ASN A 63 -5.84 -12.02 19.53
N ALA A 64 -5.73 -10.77 19.99
CA ALA A 64 -5.99 -10.42 21.39
C ALA A 64 -7.49 -10.41 21.72
N ALA A 65 -8.32 -9.93 20.79
CA ALA A 65 -9.77 -9.89 20.94
C ALA A 65 -10.40 -11.29 20.88
N TYR A 66 -9.90 -12.15 19.97
CA TYR A 66 -10.45 -13.48 19.72
C TYR A 66 -9.33 -14.52 19.78
N PRO A 67 -9.07 -15.14 20.94
CA PRO A 67 -8.07 -16.20 21.04
C PRO A 67 -8.55 -17.48 20.38
N GLY A 68 -7.68 -18.12 19.60
CA GLY A 68 -7.97 -19.41 18.94
C GLY A 68 -7.67 -19.39 17.44
N ASP A 69 -7.79 -20.57 16.85
CA ASP A 69 -7.56 -20.82 15.42
C ASP A 69 -8.78 -20.42 14.58
N TYR A 70 -8.55 -20.13 13.30
CA TYR A 70 -9.62 -19.86 12.37
C TYR A 70 -10.19 -21.17 11.81
N HIS A 71 -11.52 -21.25 11.77
CA HIS A 71 -12.22 -22.35 11.09
C HIS A 71 -13.55 -21.87 10.53
N LEU A 72 -14.02 -22.55 9.48
CA LEU A 72 -15.36 -22.37 8.96
C LEU A 72 -16.30 -23.41 9.56
N GLU A 73 -17.47 -22.97 9.99
CA GLU A 73 -18.58 -23.85 10.35
C GLU A 73 -19.80 -23.58 9.48
N GLY A 74 -20.61 -24.61 9.27
CA GLY A 74 -21.88 -24.54 8.55
C GLY A 74 -21.83 -25.08 7.13
N ASP A 75 -22.90 -25.79 6.77
CA ASP A 75 -23.04 -26.43 5.45
C ASP A 75 -23.78 -25.57 4.42
N VAL A 76 -24.54 -24.55 4.87
CA VAL A 76 -25.42 -23.72 4.02
C VAL A 76 -25.01 -22.24 3.99
N ALA A 77 -24.55 -21.72 5.13
CA ALA A 77 -23.93 -20.41 5.23
C ALA A 77 -22.62 -20.59 6.01
N TYR A 78 -21.49 -20.33 5.36
CA TYR A 78 -20.19 -20.44 5.99
C TYR A 78 -20.02 -19.33 7.02
N LEU A 79 -19.92 -19.73 8.29
CA LEU A 79 -19.60 -18.86 9.40
C LEU A 79 -18.11 -18.99 9.70
N LEU A 80 -17.40 -17.86 9.69
CA LEU A 80 -16.00 -17.79 10.11
C LEU A 80 -15.93 -17.63 11.61
N TYR A 81 -15.28 -18.60 12.25
CA TYR A 81 -14.95 -18.58 13.66
C TYR A 81 -13.47 -18.30 13.87
N LYS A 82 -13.16 -17.67 15.00
CA LYS A 82 -11.82 -17.59 15.57
C LYS A 82 -11.87 -18.08 17.01
N GLY A 83 -11.34 -19.29 17.24
CA GLY A 83 -11.67 -20.06 18.43
C GLY A 83 -13.17 -20.27 18.52
N GLU A 84 -13.76 -20.02 19.68
CA GLU A 84 -15.21 -20.23 19.90
C GLU A 84 -16.07 -19.03 19.46
N THR A 85 -15.47 -17.97 18.89
CA THR A 85 -16.19 -16.73 18.54
C THR A 85 -16.51 -16.64 17.06
N ASP A 86 -17.80 -16.46 16.73
CA ASP A 86 -18.25 -16.13 15.37
C ASP A 86 -17.87 -14.69 15.03
N ILE A 87 -17.01 -14.53 14.02
CA ILE A 87 -16.56 -13.23 13.53
C ILE A 87 -17.13 -12.89 12.14
N THR A 88 -17.99 -13.73 11.55
CA THR A 88 -18.48 -13.62 10.15
C THR A 88 -19.05 -12.25 9.79
N ARG A 89 -19.59 -11.53 10.78
CA ARG A 89 -20.23 -10.21 10.61
C ARG A 89 -19.87 -9.23 11.72
N ASP A 90 -18.83 -9.51 12.49
CA ASP A 90 -18.33 -8.55 13.46
C ASP A 90 -17.39 -7.56 12.77
N TYR A 91 -17.97 -6.44 12.33
CA TYR A 91 -17.22 -5.36 11.68
C TYR A 91 -16.66 -4.35 12.67
N SER A 92 -16.99 -4.45 13.96
CA SER A 92 -16.72 -3.40 14.96
C SER A 92 -15.23 -3.10 15.06
N LEU A 93 -14.40 -4.14 15.10
CA LEU A 93 -12.94 -4.00 15.19
C LEU A 93 -12.34 -3.41 13.91
N LEU A 94 -12.80 -3.86 12.74
CA LEU A 94 -12.29 -3.37 11.45
C LEU A 94 -12.73 -1.93 11.18
N ASP A 95 -13.97 -1.59 11.54
CA ASP A 95 -14.50 -0.24 11.37
C ASP A 95 -13.81 0.75 12.30
N GLN A 96 -13.59 0.37 13.57
CA GLN A 96 -12.80 1.19 14.51
C GLN A 96 -11.37 1.36 13.99
N PHE A 97 -10.75 0.29 13.50
CA PHE A 97 -9.42 0.36 12.91
C PHE A 97 -9.36 1.35 11.74
N LYS A 98 -10.37 1.33 10.85
CA LYS A 98 -10.47 2.29 9.75
C LYS A 98 -10.73 3.72 10.25
N GLU A 99 -11.54 3.90 11.28
CA GLU A 99 -11.78 5.23 11.88
C GLU A 99 -10.49 5.82 12.48
N ASP A 100 -9.71 4.99 13.18
CA ASP A 100 -8.49 5.41 13.86
C ASP A 100 -7.33 5.67 12.89
N THR A 101 -7.22 4.87 11.83
CA THR A 101 -6.06 4.90 10.90
C THR A 101 -6.35 5.56 9.56
N GLY A 102 -7.61 5.64 9.16
CA GLY A 102 -8.01 6.01 7.79
C GLY A 102 -7.73 4.94 6.73
N LEU A 103 -7.20 3.77 7.12
CA LEU A 103 -6.84 2.69 6.20
C LEU A 103 -8.01 1.73 5.97
N ASP A 104 -8.12 1.24 4.75
CA ASP A 104 -9.02 0.14 4.42
C ASP A 104 -8.39 -1.20 4.81
N ILE A 105 -9.14 -2.06 5.47
CA ILE A 105 -8.70 -3.38 5.89
C ILE A 105 -9.66 -4.45 5.39
N THR A 106 -9.10 -5.62 5.10
CA THR A 106 -9.82 -6.79 4.61
C THR A 106 -9.22 -8.05 5.22
N LEU A 107 -10.08 -8.99 5.59
CA LEU A 107 -9.73 -10.35 5.98
C LEU A 107 -10.24 -11.31 4.91
N PHE A 108 -9.32 -12.08 4.33
CA PHE A 108 -9.64 -13.23 3.51
C PHE A 108 -9.47 -14.49 4.34
N TYR A 109 -10.46 -15.38 4.28
CA TYR A 109 -10.29 -16.76 4.70
C TYR A 109 -10.11 -17.59 3.43
N GLN A 110 -9.01 -18.34 3.36
CA GLN A 110 -8.47 -18.86 2.12
C GLN A 110 -8.36 -17.72 1.08
N ASP A 111 -9.05 -17.85 -0.04
CA ASP A 111 -9.10 -16.84 -1.10
C ASP A 111 -10.33 -15.93 -1.03
N THR A 112 -11.24 -16.15 -0.08
CA THR A 112 -12.56 -15.50 -0.08
C THR A 112 -12.63 -14.37 0.93
N ARG A 113 -13.10 -13.20 0.49
CA ARG A 113 -13.24 -12.02 1.34
C ARG A 113 -14.39 -12.19 2.34
N ILE A 114 -14.07 -12.31 3.63
CA ILE A 114 -15.08 -12.51 4.68
C ILE A 114 -15.42 -11.18 5.35
N LEU A 115 -14.41 -10.43 5.78
CA LEU A 115 -14.59 -9.13 6.44
C LEU A 115 -13.85 -8.04 5.66
N THR A 116 -14.46 -6.87 5.54
CA THR A 116 -13.83 -5.75 4.84
C THR A 116 -14.47 -4.43 5.23
N THR A 117 -13.69 -3.35 5.20
CA THR A 117 -14.18 -1.97 5.33
C THR A 117 -14.49 -1.30 3.99
N LEU A 118 -14.30 -2.03 2.89
CA LEU A 118 -14.53 -1.57 1.55
C LEU A 118 -16.00 -1.74 1.15
N TYR A 119 -16.53 -0.72 0.49
CA TYR A 119 -17.90 -0.68 -0.02
C TYR A 119 -17.93 -0.62 -1.55
N ASN A 120 -18.96 -1.23 -2.14
CA ASN A 120 -19.29 -1.10 -3.55
C ASN A 120 -20.01 0.24 -3.84
N ALA A 121 -20.26 0.50 -5.12
CA ALA A 121 -20.97 1.71 -5.56
C ALA A 121 -22.41 1.80 -5.04
N GLN A 122 -22.98 0.66 -4.61
CA GLN A 122 -24.32 0.52 -4.06
C GLN A 122 -24.35 0.75 -2.53
N GLY A 123 -23.20 0.99 -1.89
CA GLY A 123 -23.12 1.17 -0.44
C GLY A 123 -23.12 -0.13 0.36
N GLU A 124 -22.84 -1.27 -0.28
CA GLU A 124 -22.75 -2.58 0.37
C GLU A 124 -21.29 -3.00 0.52
N ARG A 125 -20.96 -3.73 1.60
CA ARG A 125 -19.60 -4.25 1.78
C ARG A 125 -19.27 -5.28 0.71
N ILE A 126 -18.03 -5.23 0.20
CA ILE A 126 -17.57 -6.13 -0.86
C ILE A 126 -17.20 -7.50 -0.28
N VAL A 127 -18.14 -8.24 0.29
CA VAL A 127 -17.89 -9.59 0.85
C VAL A 127 -18.15 -10.68 -0.19
N GLY A 128 -17.54 -11.86 -0.02
CA GLY A 128 -17.70 -13.01 -0.90
C GLY A 128 -16.91 -12.95 -2.21
N SER A 129 -16.17 -11.87 -2.48
CA SER A 129 -15.27 -11.78 -3.63
C SER A 129 -13.97 -12.54 -3.38
N GLY A 130 -13.44 -13.20 -4.41
CA GLY A 130 -12.11 -13.79 -4.38
C GLY A 130 -10.98 -12.75 -4.32
N ALA A 131 -9.85 -13.14 -3.74
CA ALA A 131 -8.61 -12.41 -3.83
C ALA A 131 -8.03 -12.50 -5.25
N PRO A 132 -7.23 -11.52 -5.70
CA PRO A 132 -6.54 -11.63 -6.98
C PRO A 132 -5.57 -12.82 -6.98
N ASP A 133 -5.48 -13.55 -8.11
CA ASP A 133 -4.62 -14.74 -8.25
C ASP A 133 -3.16 -14.52 -7.84
N ILE A 134 -2.64 -13.30 -8.11
CA ILE A 134 -1.29 -12.91 -7.72
C ILE A 134 -1.11 -12.91 -6.20
N VAL A 135 -2.11 -12.45 -5.45
CA VAL A 135 -2.08 -12.40 -3.99
C VAL A 135 -2.20 -13.82 -3.43
N ILE A 136 -3.08 -14.65 -4.00
CA ILE A 136 -3.18 -16.07 -3.64
C ILE A 136 -1.83 -16.77 -3.80
N ARG A 137 -1.17 -16.57 -4.95
CA ARG A 137 0.12 -17.20 -5.23
C ARG A 137 1.22 -16.70 -4.32
N ASP A 138 1.34 -15.39 -4.14
CA ASP A 138 2.52 -14.80 -3.48
C ASP A 138 2.38 -14.70 -1.96
N VAL A 139 1.16 -14.87 -1.41
CA VAL A 139 0.87 -14.78 0.03
C VAL A 139 0.27 -16.06 0.58
N LEU A 140 -0.90 -16.48 0.06
CA LEU A 140 -1.62 -17.64 0.61
C LEU A 140 -0.83 -18.95 0.40
N ASN A 141 -0.27 -19.15 -0.80
CA ASN A 141 0.43 -20.38 -1.14
C ASN A 141 1.86 -20.45 -0.61
N THR A 142 2.55 -19.31 -0.53
CA THR A 142 3.95 -19.22 -0.04
C THR A 142 4.03 -19.03 1.47
N GLY A 143 3.01 -18.40 2.07
CA GLY A 143 3.05 -17.93 3.44
C GLY A 143 3.99 -16.74 3.66
N GLU A 144 4.24 -15.94 2.63
CA GLU A 144 5.11 -14.75 2.71
C GLU A 144 4.28 -13.46 2.69
N ASN A 145 4.79 -12.41 3.34
CA ASN A 145 4.15 -11.10 3.25
C ASN A 145 4.40 -10.50 1.87
N HIS A 146 3.47 -9.71 1.36
CA HIS A 146 3.69 -9.04 0.08
C HIS A 146 3.07 -7.64 0.02
N PHE A 147 3.86 -6.69 -0.51
CA PHE A 147 3.43 -5.33 -0.82
C PHE A 147 3.15 -5.18 -2.32
N TYR A 148 2.05 -4.52 -2.65
CA TYR A 148 1.68 -4.20 -4.02
C TYR A 148 1.48 -2.69 -4.16
N THR A 149 2.15 -2.12 -5.16
CA THR A 149 2.05 -0.69 -5.48
C THR A 149 0.84 -0.33 -6.34
N HIS A 150 0.14 -1.35 -6.83
CA HIS A 150 -1.03 -1.15 -7.68
C HIS A 150 -2.01 -2.34 -7.57
N THR A 151 -2.99 -2.20 -6.69
CA THR A 151 -4.11 -3.12 -6.56
C THR A 151 -5.39 -2.42 -6.96
N LEU A 152 -6.11 -2.96 -7.94
CA LEU A 152 -7.36 -2.36 -8.43
C LEU A 152 -8.55 -2.94 -7.66
N ILE A 153 -9.27 -2.08 -6.93
CA ILE A 153 -10.49 -2.46 -6.21
C ILE A 153 -11.59 -1.48 -6.59
N ASN A 154 -12.69 -1.97 -7.16
CA ASN A 154 -13.80 -1.14 -7.68
C ASN A 154 -13.34 0.02 -8.59
N GLY A 155 -12.33 -0.24 -9.44
CA GLY A 155 -11.79 0.77 -10.36
C GLY A 155 -10.88 1.83 -9.71
N LYS A 156 -10.64 1.73 -8.40
CA LYS A 156 -9.69 2.60 -7.67
C LYS A 156 -8.39 1.84 -7.43
N ALA A 157 -7.27 2.51 -7.68
CA ALA A 157 -5.94 1.98 -7.40
C ALA A 157 -5.59 2.16 -5.92
N TYR A 158 -5.05 1.11 -5.32
CA TYR A 158 -4.62 1.04 -3.93
C TYR A 158 -3.16 0.60 -3.86
N PHE A 159 -2.44 1.14 -2.87
CA PHE A 159 -1.34 0.42 -2.26
C PHE A 159 -1.93 -0.61 -1.30
N SER A 160 -1.43 -1.84 -1.32
CA SER A 160 -1.94 -2.90 -0.45
C SER A 160 -0.80 -3.74 0.09
N TYR A 161 -0.91 -4.11 1.35
CA TYR A 161 0.03 -5.00 2.02
C TYR A 161 -0.75 -6.19 2.58
N TYR A 162 -0.29 -7.40 2.31
CA TYR A 162 -0.93 -8.64 2.74
C TYR A 162 0.00 -9.42 3.66
N ILE A 163 -0.56 -9.96 4.74
CA ILE A 163 0.14 -10.81 5.70
C ILE A 163 -0.63 -12.12 5.82
N PRO A 164 0.02 -13.29 5.66
CA PRO A 164 -0.64 -14.57 5.81
C PRO A 164 -1.18 -14.72 7.24
N LEU A 165 -2.46 -15.09 7.34
CA LEU A 165 -3.08 -15.48 8.60
C LEU A 165 -2.72 -16.92 8.89
N ARG A 166 -2.20 -17.16 10.09
CA ARG A 166 -1.71 -18.47 10.52
C ARG A 166 -2.44 -18.96 11.75
N ASN A 167 -2.80 -20.23 11.75
CA ASN A 167 -3.22 -20.95 12.95
C ASN A 167 -2.00 -21.33 13.81
N GLN A 168 -2.25 -21.83 15.03
CA GLN A 168 -1.22 -22.21 15.98
C GLN A 168 -0.30 -23.33 15.45
N ASP A 169 -0.81 -24.20 14.59
CA ASP A 169 -0.04 -25.25 13.91
C ASP A 169 0.86 -24.73 12.78
N GLY A 170 0.79 -23.43 12.48
CA GLY A 170 1.55 -22.75 11.43
C GLY A 170 0.90 -22.79 10.04
N SER A 171 -0.24 -23.47 9.88
CA SER A 171 -0.98 -23.51 8.62
C SER A 171 -1.45 -22.11 8.22
N VAL A 172 -1.31 -21.78 6.93
CA VAL A 172 -1.83 -20.54 6.37
C VAL A 172 -3.28 -20.76 6.00
N VAL A 173 -4.18 -19.97 6.58
CA VAL A 173 -5.63 -20.12 6.46
C VAL A 173 -6.30 -18.94 5.79
N GLY A 174 -5.52 -17.92 5.42
CA GLY A 174 -6.04 -16.68 4.89
C GLY A 174 -4.96 -15.61 4.84
N MET A 175 -5.39 -14.35 4.69
CA MET A 175 -4.53 -13.17 4.56
C MET A 175 -5.28 -11.87 4.82
#